data_AF-A0A3M2B222-F1
#
_entry.id   AF-A0A3M2B222-F1
#
_cell.length_a   1.000
_cell.length_b   1.000
_cell.length_c   1.000
_cell.angle_alpha   90.00
_cell.angle_beta   90.00
_cell.angle_gamma   90.00
#
_symmetry.space_group_name_H-M   'P 1'
#
loop_
_entity.id
_entity.type
_entity.pdbx_description
1 polymer ?
#
loop_
_entity_poly.entity_id
_entity_poly.type
_entity_poly.pdbx_seq_one_letter_code
_entity_poly.pdbx_strand_id
1 'polypeptide(L)'
;MARTGRLDRGWSFALWLVALALAINITPRTVRHYAQWRQLRRETAQLQQELYALQRQERTLQTELQRVQTDPGRESLARQRGWIRKGEEPLRINP
;
A
#
# COMPACT_ATOMS: atom_id res chain seq x y z
N MET A 1 -52.37 40.06 19.11
CA MET A 1 -50.90 39.95 18.99
C MET A 1 -50.52 39.16 17.73
N ALA A 2 -50.51 39.79 16.54
CA ALA A 2 -50.36 39.06 15.27
C ALA A 2 -49.57 39.84 14.20
N ARG A 3 -48.49 40.54 14.58
CA ARG A 3 -47.62 41.27 13.63
C ARG A 3 -46.15 40.85 13.62
N THR A 4 -45.72 39.98 14.53
CA THR A 4 -44.32 39.53 14.64
C THR A 4 -43.94 38.41 13.67
N GLY A 5 -44.91 37.59 13.22
CA GLY A 5 -44.61 36.41 12.38
C GLY A 5 -44.14 36.67 10.93
N ARG A 6 -44.26 37.89 10.40
CA ARG A 6 -43.75 38.22 9.05
C ARG A 6 -42.28 38.66 9.06
N LEU A 7 -41.83 39.31 10.14
CA LEU A 7 -40.43 39.72 10.31
C LEU A 7 -39.52 38.51 10.56
N ASP A 8 -39.96 37.56 11.40
CA ASP A 8 -39.23 36.30 11.64
C ASP A 8 -39.08 35.46 10.38
N ARG A 9 -40.07 35.49 9.49
CA ARG A 9 -40.04 34.69 8.25
C ARG A 9 -38.99 35.21 7.27
N GLY A 10 -38.89 36.53 7.09
CA GLY A 10 -37.84 37.15 6.26
C GLY A 10 -36.43 36.93 6.81
N TRP A 11 -36.28 37.03 8.13
CA TRP A 11 -35.02 36.72 8.81
C TRP A 11 -34.63 35.24 8.70
N SER A 12 -35.60 34.34 8.80
CA SER A 12 -35.38 32.90 8.61
C SER A 12 -34.90 32.59 7.18
N PHE A 13 -35.49 33.23 6.17
CA PHE A 13 -35.01 33.09 4.78
C PHE A 13 -33.59 33.63 4.59
N ALA A 14 -33.26 34.78 5.19
CA ALA A 14 -31.90 35.32 5.13
C ALA A 14 -30.89 34.38 5.80
N LEU A 15 -31.21 33.81 6.96
CA LEU A 15 -30.38 32.82 7.64
C LEU A 15 -30.21 31.54 6.82
N TRP A 16 -31.28 31.08 6.17
CA TRP A 16 -31.21 29.93 5.26
C TRP A 16 -30.32 30.19 4.05
N LEU A 17 -30.38 31.39 3.46
CA LEU A 17 -29.51 31.77 2.34
C LEU A 17 -28.05 31.84 2.76
N VAL A 18 -27.75 32.35 3.96
CA VAL A 18 -26.40 32.39 4.52
C VAL A 18 -25.89 30.97 4.79
N ALA A 19 -26.71 30.10 5.38
CA ALA A 19 -26.37 28.70 5.59
C ALA A 19 -26.11 27.95 4.27
N LEU A 20 -26.92 28.22 3.25
CA LEU A 20 -26.75 27.62 1.92
C LEU A 20 -25.46 28.12 1.25
N ALA A 21 -25.16 29.42 1.34
CA ALA A 21 -23.93 30.00 0.81
C ALA A 21 -22.68 29.44 1.50
N LEU A 22 -22.73 29.25 2.83
CA LEU A 22 -21.68 28.59 3.60
C LEU A 22 -21.51 27.12 3.19
N ALA A 23 -22.61 26.38 3.03
CA ALA A 23 -22.55 25.00 2.57
C ALA A 23 -21.91 24.91 1.18
N ILE A 24 -22.33 25.73 0.22
CA ILE A 24 -21.77 25.77 -1.14
C ILE A 24 -20.28 26.11 -1.13
N ASN A 25 -19.82 26.98 -0.23
CA ASN A 25 -18.42 27.40 -0.16
C ASN A 25 -17.53 26.36 0.55
N ILE A 26 -18.05 25.66 1.57
CA ILE A 26 -17.27 24.68 2.35
C ILE A 26 -17.18 23.32 1.63
N THR A 27 -18.25 22.90 0.95
CA THR A 27 -18.33 21.61 0.25
C THR A 27 -17.19 21.35 -0.75
N PRO A 28 -16.76 22.29 -1.62
CA PRO A 28 -15.70 22.02 -2.57
C PRO A 28 -14.34 21.77 -1.90
N ARG A 29 -14.08 22.38 -0.73
CA ARG A 29 -12.83 22.15 0.01
C ARG A 29 -12.83 20.78 0.68
N THR A 30 -13.93 20.39 1.33
CA THR A 30 -14.05 19.09 2.00
C THR A 30 -14.01 17.94 1.00
N VAL A 31 -14.65 18.09 -0.17
CA VAL A 31 -14.62 17.08 -1.24
C VAL A 31 -13.21 16.90 -1.80
N ARG A 32 -12.45 17.99 -2.00
CA ARG A 32 -11.05 17.90 -2.45
C ARG A 32 -10.16 17.19 -1.43
N HIS A 33 -10.27 17.55 -0.15
CA HIS A 33 -9.51 16.87 0.91
C HIS A 33 -9.88 15.39 1.03
N TYR A 34 -11.16 15.05 0.91
CA TYR A 34 -11.60 13.66 0.94
C TYR A 34 -11.08 12.87 -0.27
N ALA A 35 -11.10 13.46 -1.47
CA ALA A 35 -10.55 12.84 -2.67
C ALA A 35 -9.04 12.61 -2.55
N GLN A 36 -8.29 13.61 -2.07
CA GLN A 36 -6.85 13.50 -1.81
C GLN A 36 -6.55 12.43 -0.76
N TRP A 37 -7.28 12.41 0.35
CA TRP A 37 -7.12 11.38 1.38
C TRP A 37 -7.40 9.98 0.85
N ARG A 38 -8.45 9.83 0.02
CA ARG A 38 -8.81 8.55 -0.60
C ARG A 38 -7.76 8.11 -1.61
N GLN A 39 -7.20 9.03 -2.39
CA GLN A 39 -6.11 8.75 -3.32
C GLN A 39 -4.87 8.29 -2.56
N LEU A 40 -4.46 9.04 -1.53
CA LEU A 40 -3.30 8.70 -0.70
C LEU A 40 -3.44 7.32 -0.07
N ARG A 41 -4.64 6.97 0.43
CA ARG A 41 -4.92 5.63 0.97
C ARG A 41 -4.74 4.51 -0.06
N ARG A 42 -5.08 4.75 -1.33
CA ARG A 42 -4.88 3.76 -2.39
C ARG A 42 -3.40 3.60 -2.72
N GLU A 43 -2.68 4.71 -2.87
CA GLU A 43 -1.23 4.71 -3.10
C GLU A 43 -0.49 4.00 -1.97
N THR A 44 -0.84 4.27 -0.71
CA THR A 44 -0.23 3.57 0.44
C THR A 44 -0.54 2.08 0.45
N ALA A 45 -1.75 1.67 0.04
CA ALA A 45 -2.10 0.25 0.00
C ALA A 45 -1.33 -0.49 -1.11
N GLN A 46 -1.13 0.15 -2.26
CA GLN A 46 -0.30 -0.39 -3.35
C GLN A 46 1.15 -0.55 -2.90
N LEU A 47 1.74 0.49 -2.30
CA LEU A 47 3.11 0.43 -1.79
C LEU A 47 3.28 -0.64 -0.71
N GLN A 48 2.30 -0.82 0.18
CA GLN A 48 2.32 -1.89 1.17
C GLN A 48 2.28 -3.29 0.53
N GLN A 49 1.51 -3.47 -0.55
CA GLN A 49 1.47 -4.74 -1.28
C GLN A 49 2.82 -5.03 -1.95
N GLU A 50 3.44 -4.01 -2.56
CA GLU A 50 4.77 -4.13 -3.17
C GLU A 50 5.85 -4.48 -2.14
N LEU A 51 5.87 -3.81 -0.99
CA LEU A 51 6.79 -4.11 0.10
C LEU A 51 6.61 -5.55 0.60
N TYR A 52 5.37 -6.02 0.71
CA TYR A 52 5.10 -7.38 1.15
C TYR A 52 5.53 -8.41 0.11
N ALA A 53 5.36 -8.12 -1.19
CA ALA A 53 5.87 -8.96 -2.27
C ALA A 53 7.39 -9.03 -2.26
N LEU A 54 8.08 -7.90 -2.10
CA LEU A 54 9.54 -7.83 -2.00
C LEU A 54 10.06 -8.60 -0.77
N GLN A 55 9.46 -8.41 0.40
CA GLN A 55 9.84 -9.17 1.60
C GLN A 55 9.67 -10.68 1.42
N ARG A 56 8.61 -11.12 0.71
CA ARG A 56 8.46 -12.54 0.37
C ARG A 56 9.57 -13.03 -0.54
N GLN A 57 9.91 -12.26 -1.57
CA GLN A 57 11.02 -12.59 -2.47
C GLN A 57 12.35 -12.67 -1.73
N GLU A 58 12.67 -11.71 -0.87
CA GLU A 58 13.89 -11.74 -0.05
C GLU A 58 13.95 -12.99 0.82
N ARG A 59 12.85 -13.36 1.49
CA ARG A 59 12.82 -14.59 2.31
C ARG A 59 13.00 -15.85 1.47
N THR A 60 12.40 -15.90 0.29
CA THR A 60 12.59 -17.01 -0.66
C THR A 60 14.06 -17.10 -1.09
N LEU A 61 14.65 -15.99 -1.51
CA LEU A 61 16.06 -15.92 -1.91
C LEU A 61 17.01 -16.25 -0.76
N GLN A 62 16.73 -15.81 0.46
CA GLN A 62 17.50 -16.18 1.65
C GLN A 62 17.40 -17.68 1.93
N THR A 63 16.21 -18.27 1.77
CA THR A 63 16.00 -19.71 1.92
C THR A 63 16.77 -20.49 0.84
N GLU A 64 16.74 -20.02 -0.41
CA GLU A 64 17.51 -20.60 -1.51
C GLU A 64 19.01 -20.47 -1.25
N LEU A 65 19.50 -19.30 -0.85
CA LEU A 65 20.91 -19.10 -0.48
C LEU A 65 21.34 -20.01 0.67
N GLN A 66 20.51 -20.18 1.69
CA GLN A 66 20.80 -21.07 2.81
C GLN A 66 20.82 -22.54 2.38
N ARG A 67 19.89 -22.95 1.51
CA ARG A 67 19.91 -24.28 0.89
C ARG A 67 21.16 -24.49 0.05
N VAL A 68 21.57 -23.49 -0.72
CA VAL A 68 22.77 -23.55 -1.56
C VAL A 68 24.05 -23.54 -0.72
N GLN A 69 24.05 -22.89 0.44
CA GLN A 69 25.22 -22.86 1.31
C GLN A 69 25.48 -24.19 2.02
N THR A 70 24.45 -25.03 2.24
CA THR A 70 24.67 -26.38 2.77
C THR A 70 25.30 -27.28 1.69
N ASP A 71 26.21 -28.17 2.10
CA ASP A 71 26.94 -29.08 1.20
C ASP A 71 26.08 -29.80 0.16
N PRO A 72 24.93 -30.42 0.50
CA PRO A 72 24.06 -31.06 -0.50
C PRO A 72 23.46 -30.07 -1.50
N GLY A 73 23.26 -28.81 -1.11
CA GLY A 73 22.76 -27.77 -2.01
C GLY A 73 23.82 -27.24 -2.97
N ARG A 74 25.07 -27.07 -2.51
CA ARG A 74 26.22 -26.75 -3.39
C ARG A 74 26.38 -27.79 -4.48
N GLU A 75 26.28 -29.07 -4.12
CA GLU A 75 26.32 -30.19 -5.07
C GLU A 75 25.20 -30.13 -6.11
N SER A 76 23.96 -29.86 -5.66
CA SER A 76 22.80 -29.78 -6.57
C SER A 76 22.90 -28.62 -7.56
N LEU A 77 23.42 -27.47 -7.13
CA LEU A 77 23.62 -26.31 -7.98
C LEU A 77 24.81 -26.48 -8.92
N ALA A 78 25.89 -27.10 -8.46
CA ALA A 78 27.05 -27.43 -9.29
C ALA A 78 26.68 -28.45 -10.39
N ARG A 79 25.77 -29.40 -10.10
CA ARG A 79 25.19 -30.29 -11.13
C ARG A 79 24.27 -29.53 -12.10
N GLN A 80 23.42 -28.61 -11.62
CA GLN A 80 22.55 -27.79 -12.48
C GLN A 80 23.31 -26.83 -13.40
N ARG A 81 24.43 -26.25 -12.92
CA ARG A 81 25.33 -25.41 -13.72
C ARG A 81 26.30 -26.21 -14.61
N GLY A 82 26.27 -27.54 -14.53
CA GLY A 82 27.13 -28.42 -15.35
C GLY A 82 28.60 -28.45 -14.93
N TRP A 83 28.93 -28.02 -13.70
CA TRP A 83 30.29 -28.03 -13.16
C TRP A 83 30.70 -29.40 -12.60
N ILE A 84 29.74 -30.31 -12.36
CA ILE A 84 29.98 -31.68 -11.89
C ILE A 84 29.19 -32.64 -12.79
N ARG A 85 29.84 -33.63 -13.41
CA ARG A 85 29.16 -34.64 -14.23
C ARG A 85 28.44 -35.67 -13.35
N LYS A 86 27.39 -36.29 -13.91
CA LYS A 86 26.58 -37.31 -13.22
C LYS A 86 27.45 -38.52 -12.86
N GLY A 87 27.87 -38.63 -11.60
CA GLY A 87 28.74 -39.71 -11.10
C GLY A 87 30.11 -39.27 -10.56
N GLU A 88 30.46 -37.98 -10.62
CA GLU A 88 31.67 -37.45 -9.98
C GLU A 88 31.37 -37.01 -8.53
N GLU A 89 32.20 -37.46 -7.58
CA GLU A 89 32.14 -37.00 -6.20
C GLU A 89 32.64 -35.55 -6.09
N PRO A 90 31.93 -34.67 -5.37
CA PRO A 90 32.34 -33.28 -5.20
C PRO A 90 33.66 -33.21 -4.42
N LEU A 91 34.56 -32.34 -4.87
CA LEU A 91 35.83 -32.08 -4.19
C LEU A 91 35.56 -31.63 -2.75
N ARG A 92 35.74 -32.54 -1.79
CA ARG A 92 35.70 -32.22 -0.36
C ARG A 92 36.99 -31.48 0.00
N ILE A 93 36.93 -30.15 -0.04
CA ILE A 93 37.96 -29.33 0.59
C ILE A 93 37.69 -29.43 2.09
N ASN A 94 38.36 -30.36 2.75
CA ASN A 94 38.37 -30.44 4.21
C ASN A 94 39.06 -29.17 4.74
N PRO A 95 38.56 -28.53 5.81
CA PRO A 95 39.11 -27.28 6.35
C PRO A 95 40.55 -27.44 6.85
#